data_AF-A0A3N2MD06-F1
#
_entry.id   AF-A0A3N2MD06-F1
#
_cell.length_a   1.000
_cell.length_b   1.000
_cell.length_c   1.000
_cell.angle_alpha   90.00
_cell.angle_beta   90.00
_cell.angle_gamma   90.00
#
_symmetry.space_group_name_H-M   'P 1'
#
loop_
_entity.id
_entity.type
_entity.pdbx_description
1 polymer ?
#
loop_
_entity_poly.entity_id
_entity_poly.type
_entity_poly.pdbx_seq_one_letter_code
_entity_poly.pdbx_strand_id
1 'polypeptide(L)'
;MKKLMLIIGIMISLFTMSASAGQTRAEVYRWNHESIMNGLERSPARLPTIDIVYDSSSKSIEIISSIDCDATVFIYDMHGNLVESADSLDEILYLSGTTHSVYYIRIESDNWYATATIMA
;
A
#
# COMPACT_ATOMS: atom_id res chain seq x y z
N MET A 1 46.35 -14.45 11.42
CA MET A 1 45.41 -14.99 10.43
C MET A 1 44.03 -15.31 11.00
N LYS A 2 43.91 -15.93 12.19
CA LYS A 2 42.60 -16.22 12.83
C LYS A 2 41.68 -15.00 13.03
N LYS A 3 42.23 -13.84 13.41
CA LYS A 3 41.46 -12.58 13.58
C LYS A 3 40.90 -12.04 12.25
N LEU A 4 41.62 -12.25 11.14
CA LEU A 4 41.18 -11.84 9.80
C LEU A 4 40.02 -12.70 9.31
N MET A 5 40.09 -14.01 9.58
CA MET A 5 39.00 -14.95 9.24
C MET A 5 37.73 -14.68 10.06
N LEU A 6 37.85 -14.22 11.30
CA LEU A 6 36.70 -13.81 12.12
C LEU A 6 35.99 -12.58 11.53
N ILE A 7 36.75 -11.57 11.09
CA ILE A 7 36.19 -10.36 10.48
C ILE A 7 35.51 -10.68 9.15
N ILE A 8 36.13 -11.51 8.31
CA ILE A 8 35.55 -11.94 7.03
C ILE A 8 34.27 -12.75 7.27
N GLY A 9 34.25 -13.63 8.28
CA GLY A 9 33.05 -14.40 8.65
C GLY A 9 31.89 -13.53 9.11
N ILE A 10 32.15 -12.51 9.94
CA ILE A 10 31.12 -11.55 10.38
C ILE A 10 30.61 -10.71 9.20
N MET A 11 31.51 -10.24 8.33
CA MET A 11 31.11 -9.45 7.17
C MET A 11 30.22 -10.24 6.20
N ILE A 12 30.54 -11.51 5.91
CA ILE A 12 29.71 -12.34 5.04
C ILE A 12 28.31 -12.57 5.64
N SER A 13 28.19 -12.68 6.96
CA SER A 13 26.90 -12.88 7.63
C SER A 13 25.95 -11.67 7.58
N LEU A 14 26.47 -10.47 7.32
CA LEU A 14 25.66 -9.25 7.25
C LEU A 14 25.01 -9.03 5.87
N PHE A 15 25.48 -9.72 4.82
CA PHE A 15 25.00 -9.52 3.45
C PHE A 15 23.97 -10.56 2.98
N THR A 16 23.51 -11.48 3.83
CA THR A 16 22.57 -12.55 3.43
C THR A 16 21.09 -12.25 3.73
N MET A 17 20.73 -11.03 4.13
CA MET A 17 19.33 -10.65 4.29
C MET A 17 18.73 -10.30 2.92
N SER A 18 18.04 -11.25 2.30
CA SER A 18 17.23 -11.01 1.11
C SER A 18 15.95 -10.26 1.51
N ALA A 19 15.76 -9.04 1.01
CA ALA A 19 14.48 -8.32 1.09
C ALA A 19 13.49 -8.89 0.07
N SER A 20 12.23 -9.10 0.47
CA SER A 20 11.15 -9.55 -0.41
C SER A 20 9.94 -8.64 -0.24
N ALA A 21 9.63 -7.91 -1.31
CA ALA A 21 8.44 -7.08 -1.43
C ALA A 21 7.57 -7.57 -2.59
N GLY A 22 6.27 -7.73 -2.33
CA GLY A 22 5.27 -8.03 -3.34
C GLY A 22 4.64 -6.75 -3.88
N GLN A 23 4.39 -6.68 -5.19
CA GLN A 23 3.71 -5.55 -5.82
C GLN A 23 2.37 -6.00 -6.42
N THR A 24 1.31 -5.23 -6.21
CA THR A 24 -0.01 -5.43 -6.80
C THR A 24 -0.58 -4.11 -7.27
N ARG A 25 -1.31 -4.13 -8.38
CA ARG A 25 -2.01 -2.95 -8.90
C ARG A 25 -3.47 -2.99 -8.43
N ALA A 26 -3.95 -1.86 -7.91
CA ALA A 26 -5.35 -1.73 -7.51
C ALA A 26 -6.26 -1.59 -8.72
N GLU A 27 -7.48 -2.10 -8.59
CA GLU A 27 -8.56 -1.83 -9.52
C GLU A 27 -9.21 -0.49 -9.14
N VAL A 28 -9.34 0.42 -10.10
CA VAL A 28 -9.78 1.79 -9.86
C VAL A 28 -11.11 2.04 -10.57
N TYR A 29 -12.08 2.57 -9.82
CA TYR A 29 -13.46 2.75 -10.22
C TYR A 29 -13.87 4.21 -10.03
N ARG A 30 -14.61 4.77 -10.99
CA ARG A 30 -15.23 6.09 -10.83
C ARG A 30 -16.51 5.95 -10.01
N TRP A 31 -16.76 6.89 -9.11
CA TRP A 31 -18.06 6.99 -8.45
C TRP A 31 -19.11 7.44 -9.46
N ASN A 32 -20.24 6.75 -9.55
CA ASN A 32 -21.39 7.24 -10.31
C ASN A 32 -22.08 8.32 -9.50
N HIS A 33 -21.54 9.54 -9.50
CA HIS A 33 -22.23 10.70 -8.93
C HIS A 33 -23.21 11.23 -9.98
N GLU A 34 -24.48 11.40 -9.60
CA GLU A 34 -25.40 12.24 -10.37
C GLU A 34 -24.85 13.67 -10.32
N SER A 35 -24.56 14.24 -11.50
CA SER A 35 -24.08 15.61 -11.65
C SER A 35 -24.98 16.56 -10.85
N ILE A 36 -24.38 17.29 -9.90
CA ILE A 36 -25.08 18.37 -9.21
C ILE A 36 -25.37 19.45 -10.27
N MET A 37 -26.65 19.60 -10.64
CA MET A 37 -27.10 20.70 -11.50
C MET A 37 -26.53 22.01 -10.95
N ASN A 38 -25.61 22.62 -11.71
CA ASN A 38 -24.98 23.93 -11.51
C ASN A 38 -23.60 23.98 -10.82
N GLY A 39 -22.93 22.85 -10.54
CA GLY A 39 -21.54 22.81 -10.10
C GLY A 39 -20.55 22.52 -11.24
N LEU A 40 -19.44 23.25 -11.33
CA LEU A 40 -18.28 22.86 -12.16
C LEU A 40 -17.57 21.68 -11.48
N GLU A 41 -18.03 20.48 -11.76
CA GLU A 41 -17.44 19.25 -11.23
C GLU A 41 -16.10 18.97 -11.94
N ARG A 42 -14.98 19.18 -11.24
CA ARG A 42 -13.65 18.86 -11.75
C ARG A 42 -13.22 17.48 -11.27
N SER A 43 -13.81 16.44 -11.84
CA SER A 43 -13.24 15.10 -11.67
C SER A 43 -12.01 14.93 -12.56
N PRO A 44 -10.99 14.15 -12.15
CA PRO A 44 -9.87 13.82 -13.02
C PRO A 44 -10.37 13.26 -14.34
N ALA A 45 -9.90 13.83 -15.46
CA ALA A 45 -10.23 13.35 -16.79
C ALA A 45 -9.73 11.91 -17.02
N ARG A 46 -8.73 11.49 -16.25
CA ARG A 46 -8.20 10.12 -16.19
C ARG A 46 -8.14 9.70 -14.73
N LEU A 47 -8.58 8.47 -14.46
CA LEU A 47 -8.42 7.86 -13.14
C LEU A 47 -6.92 7.62 -12.87
N PRO A 48 -6.46 7.73 -11.62
CA PRO A 48 -5.10 7.39 -11.26
C PRO A 48 -4.84 5.90 -11.51
N THR A 49 -3.60 5.54 -11.80
CA THR A 49 -3.13 4.17 -11.55
C THR A 49 -2.54 4.10 -10.16
N ILE A 50 -2.96 3.12 -9.37
CA ILE A 50 -2.49 2.92 -8.00
C ILE A 50 -1.72 1.60 -7.93
N ASP A 51 -0.44 1.70 -7.59
CA ASP A 51 0.43 0.56 -7.30
C ASP A 51 0.60 0.43 -5.79
N ILE A 52 0.58 -0.80 -5.29
CA ILE A 52 0.67 -1.10 -3.87
C ILE A 52 1.83 -2.07 -3.66
N VAL A 53 2.73 -1.71 -2.76
CA VAL A 53 3.94 -2.48 -2.44
C VAL A 53 3.84 -2.95 -1.01
N TYR A 54 3.88 -4.26 -0.81
CA TYR A 54 3.91 -4.89 0.51
C TYR A 54 5.30 -5.44 0.80
N ASP A 55 5.93 -4.96 1.87
CA ASP A 55 7.17 -5.53 2.39
C ASP A 55 6.87 -6.44 3.59
N SER A 56 7.09 -7.74 3.38
CA SER A 56 6.86 -8.78 4.37
C SER A 56 7.81 -8.70 5.58
N SER A 57 8.99 -8.10 5.40
CA SER A 57 10.04 -8.00 6.43
C SER A 57 9.70 -6.94 7.47
N SER A 58 9.24 -5.77 7.00
CA SER A 58 8.80 -4.66 7.84
C SER A 58 7.29 -4.70 8.15
N LYS A 59 6.54 -5.59 7.48
CA LYS A 59 5.07 -5.62 7.49
C LYS A 59 4.47 -4.26 7.13
N SER A 60 5.02 -3.62 6.11
CA SER A 60 4.60 -2.30 5.67
C SER A 60 3.95 -2.33 4.30
N ILE A 61 3.01 -1.42 4.09
CA ILE A 61 2.35 -1.19 2.81
C ILE A 61 2.65 0.25 2.38
N GLU A 62 3.17 0.39 1.17
CA GLU A 62 3.37 1.66 0.49
C GLU A 62 2.39 1.74 -0.69
N ILE A 63 1.77 2.90 -0.89
CA ILE A 63 0.80 3.14 -1.95
C ILE A 63 1.33 4.25 -2.85
N ILE A 64 1.39 3.99 -4.14
CA ILE A 64 1.99 4.87 -5.14
C ILE A 64 0.93 5.20 -6.18
N SER A 65 0.60 6.49 -6.30
CA SER A 65 -0.30 6.99 -7.34
C SER A 65 0.47 7.58 -8.52
N SER A 66 -0.07 7.43 -9.73
CA SER A 66 0.46 8.11 -10.94
C SER A 66 0.27 9.61 -10.95
N ILE A 67 -0.64 10.12 -10.11
CA ILE A 67 -0.97 11.53 -10.00
C ILE A 67 -1.06 11.91 -8.53
N ASP A 68 -0.76 13.17 -8.23
CA ASP A 68 -1.06 13.74 -6.93
C ASP A 68 -2.57 13.82 -6.73
N CYS A 69 -3.07 13.25 -5.64
CA CYS A 69 -4.49 13.19 -5.33
C CYS A 69 -4.75 13.01 -3.84
N ASP A 70 -5.73 13.74 -3.34
CA ASP A 70 -6.26 13.57 -1.99
C ASP A 70 -7.11 12.30 -1.94
N ALA A 71 -6.67 11.31 -1.17
CA ALA A 71 -7.39 10.07 -0.96
C ALA A 71 -7.07 9.46 0.40
N THR A 72 -8.08 8.83 1.01
CA THR A 72 -7.97 8.11 2.28
C THR A 72 -7.81 6.62 2.02
N VAL A 73 -6.94 5.97 2.79
CA VAL A 73 -6.63 4.55 2.71
C VAL A 73 -7.22 3.83 3.90
N PHE A 74 -7.85 2.68 3.64
CA PHE A 74 -8.35 1.76 4.66
C PHE A 74 -7.84 0.36 4.38
N ILE A 75 -7.31 -0.30 5.40
CA ILE A 75 -6.79 -1.66 5.34
C ILE A 75 -7.58 -2.56 6.29
N TYR A 76 -8.12 -3.64 5.76
CA TYR A 76 -8.95 -4.59 6.50
C TYR A 76 -8.31 -5.98 6.54
N ASP A 77 -8.53 -6.70 7.63
CA ASP A 77 -8.19 -8.12 7.75
C ASP A 77 -9.18 -9.02 6.99
N MET A 78 -8.92 -10.32 6.99
CA MET A 78 -9.79 -11.32 6.34
C MET A 78 -11.21 -11.43 6.93
N HIS A 79 -11.44 -10.88 8.12
CA HIS A 79 -12.75 -10.85 8.78
C HIS A 79 -13.49 -9.52 8.54
N GLY A 80 -12.87 -8.57 7.83
CA GLY A 80 -13.42 -7.24 7.58
C GLY A 80 -13.19 -6.24 8.72
N ASN A 81 -12.33 -6.54 9.70
CA ASN A 81 -11.96 -5.58 10.72
C ASN A 81 -10.95 -4.57 10.17
N LEU A 82 -11.14 -3.28 10.47
CA LEU A 82 -10.16 -2.26 10.14
C LEU A 82 -8.88 -2.48 10.96
N VAL A 83 -7.76 -2.66 10.26
CA VAL A 83 -6.43 -2.88 10.84
C VAL A 83 -5.65 -1.58 10.87
N GLU A 84 -5.71 -0.80 9.80
CA GLU A 84 -4.97 0.46 9.67
C GLU A 84 -5.64 1.40 8.66
N SER A 85 -5.39 2.70 8.80
CA SER A 85 -5.87 3.72 7.88
C SER A 85 -4.92 4.92 7.80
N ALA A 86 -4.92 5.62 6.67
CA ALA A 86 -4.20 6.88 6.51
C ALA A 86 -5.08 7.88 5.76
N ASP A 87 -5.01 9.16 6.14
CA ASP A 87 -5.75 10.24 5.48
C ASP A 87 -5.07 10.72 4.18
N SER A 88 -3.94 10.12 3.81
CA SER A 88 -3.16 10.40 2.60
C SER A 88 -2.55 9.13 2.01
N LEU A 89 -2.20 9.17 0.72
CA LEU A 89 -1.43 8.14 0.02
C LEU A 89 0.09 8.25 0.26
N ASP A 90 0.57 9.38 0.79
CA ASP A 90 2.01 9.64 1.00
C ASP A 90 2.61 8.92 2.22
N GLU A 91 1.79 8.14 2.92
CA GLU A 91 2.17 7.46 4.14
C GLU A 91 2.47 5.98 3.92
N ILE A 92 3.52 5.49 4.58
CA ILE A 92 3.81 4.06 4.68
C ILE A 92 3.04 3.52 5.89
N LEU A 93 2.12 2.59 5.65
CA LEU A 93 1.27 2.00 6.68
C LEU A 93 1.94 0.75 7.26
N TYR A 94 2.12 0.70 8.58
CA TYR A 94 2.73 -0.44 9.27
C TYR A 94 1.67 -1.31 9.93
N LEU A 95 1.55 -2.57 9.49
CA LEU A 95 0.54 -3.49 9.98
C LEU A 95 0.91 -4.00 11.37
N SER A 96 0.30 -3.40 12.38
CA SER A 96 0.43 -3.81 13.77
C SER A 96 -0.49 -5.01 14.07
N GLY A 97 0.05 -6.06 14.69
CA GLY A 97 -0.73 -7.21 15.16
C GLY A 97 -0.34 -8.56 14.54
N THR A 98 -1.29 -9.50 14.57
CA THR A 98 -1.10 -10.86 14.05
C THR A 98 -0.98 -10.80 12.54
N THR A 99 -0.01 -11.54 11.99
CA THR A 99 0.11 -11.66 10.53
C THR A 99 -1.11 -12.38 10.00
N HIS A 100 -1.95 -11.68 9.24
CA HIS A 100 -3.02 -12.27 8.46
C HIS A 100 -2.47 -12.75 7.12
N SER A 101 -3.08 -13.78 6.53
CA SER A 101 -2.71 -14.27 5.20
C SER A 101 -3.16 -13.35 4.07
N VAL A 102 -4.19 -12.53 4.32
CA VAL A 102 -4.80 -11.66 3.32
C VAL A 102 -5.18 -10.33 3.96
N TYR A 103 -4.91 -9.26 3.24
CA TYR A 103 -5.41 -7.91 3.52
C TYR A 103 -6.24 -7.38 2.36
N TYR A 104 -7.32 -6.69 2.68
CA TYR A 104 -8.15 -5.96 1.73
C TYR A 104 -7.90 -4.47 1.87
N ILE A 105 -7.61 -3.81 0.75
CA ILE A 105 -7.34 -2.38 0.74
C ILE A 105 -8.47 -1.69 0.00
N ARG A 106 -8.95 -0.59 0.58
CA ARG A 106 -9.89 0.34 -0.02
C ARG A 106 -9.30 1.75 0.03
N ILE A 107 -9.25 2.40 -1.11
CA ILE A 107 -8.75 3.77 -1.24
C ILE A 107 -9.91 4.61 -1.77
N GLU A 108 -10.19 5.72 -1.11
CA GLU A 108 -11.33 6.57 -1.44
C GLU A 108 -10.90 8.00 -1.68
N SER A 109 -11.39 8.59 -2.75
CA SER A 109 -11.27 10.01 -3.09
C SER A 109 -12.66 10.54 -3.43
N ASP A 110 -12.78 11.84 -3.70
CA ASP A 110 -14.07 12.51 -3.89
C ASP A 110 -14.94 11.91 -5.01
N ASN A 111 -14.32 11.38 -6.07
CA ASN A 111 -15.03 10.92 -7.27
C ASN A 111 -14.57 9.56 -7.80
N TRP A 112 -13.69 8.87 -7.08
CA TRP A 112 -13.22 7.54 -7.43
C TRP A 112 -12.87 6.76 -6.17
N TYR A 113 -12.87 5.44 -6.29
CA TYR A 113 -12.36 4.54 -5.26
C TYR A 113 -11.55 3.44 -5.93
N ALA A 114 -10.60 2.87 -5.20
CA ALA A 114 -9.82 1.73 -5.65
C ALA A 114 -9.85 0.60 -4.62
N THR A 115 -9.70 -0.63 -5.11
CA THR A 115 -9.66 -1.83 -4.29
C THR A 115 -8.50 -2.71 -4.68
N ALA A 116 -7.88 -3.33 -3.68
CA ALA A 116 -6.84 -4.33 -3.89
C ALA A 116 -6.90 -5.43 -2.84
N THR A 117 -6.31 -6.57 -3.16
CA THR A 117 -6.09 -7.67 -2.23
C THR A 117 -4.60 -7.98 -2.19
N ILE A 118 -4.04 -8.05 -1.00
CA ILE A 118 -2.65 -8.46 -0.78
C ILE A 118 -2.64 -9.81 -0.10
N MET A 119 -1.85 -10.74 -0.63
CA MET A 119 -1.53 -12.00 0.04
C MET A 119 -0.20 -11.82 0.77
N ALA A 120 -0.22 -11.97 2.09
CA ALA A 120 0.90 -11.71 2.99
C ALA A 120 1.59 -12.98 3.48
#